data_AF-A0A520IMV8-F1
#
_entry.id   AF-A0A520IMV8-F1
#
_cell.length_a   1.000
_cell.length_b   1.000
_cell.length_c   1.000
_cell.angle_alpha   90.00
_cell.angle_beta   90.00
_cell.angle_gamma   90.00
#
_symmetry.space_group_name_H-M   'P 1'
#
loop_
_entity.id
_entity.type
_entity.pdbx_description
1 polymer ?
#
loop_
_entity_poly.entity_id
_entity_poly.type
_entity_poly.pdbx_seq_one_letter_code
_entity_poly.pdbx_strand_id
1 'polypeptide(L)'
;MASMIALLRMTAGLIVWAIAFCTLYGLHGVGCAAGWASARTIGGLSVHHAAMLAAWLACIAAASGVCVALRRHGDSMIDKTSWTLAVVGLLATIVTGLPIVLVPTCL
;
A
#
# COMPACT_ATOMS: atom_id res chain seq x y z
N MET A 1 10.99 -1.02 27.51
CA MET A 1 10.31 -0.07 26.58
C MET A 1 11.12 0.18 25.30
N ALA A 2 12.44 0.38 25.38
CA ALA A 2 13.32 0.55 24.22
C ALA A 2 13.24 -0.59 23.17
N SER A 3 13.11 -1.86 23.61
CA SER A 3 13.03 -3.02 22.71
C SER A 3 11.77 -3.05 21.84
N MET A 4 10.64 -2.55 22.37
CA MET A 4 9.37 -2.47 21.63
C MET A 4 9.44 -1.45 20.49
N ILE A 5 10.07 -0.30 20.74
CA ILE A 5 10.26 0.76 19.75
C ILE A 5 11.17 0.27 18.60
N ALA A 6 12.20 -0.52 18.92
CA ALA A 6 13.07 -1.13 17.91
C ALA A 6 12.31 -2.11 17.01
N LEU A 7 11.48 -2.98 17.58
CA LEU A 7 10.63 -3.91 16.82
C LEU A 7 9.65 -3.17 15.91
N LEU A 8 8.95 -2.16 16.44
CA LEU A 8 8.01 -1.34 15.66
C LEU A 8 8.70 -0.63 14.50
N ARG A 9 9.91 -0.12 14.70
CA ARG A 9 10.70 0.49 13.61
C ARG A 9 11.09 -0.52 12.54
N MET A 10 11.49 -1.73 12.95
CA MET A 10 11.87 -2.78 12.00
C MET A 10 10.67 -3.24 11.16
N THR A 11 9.50 -3.38 11.77
CA THR A 11 8.30 -3.88 11.09
C THR A 11 7.43 -2.80 10.47
N ALA A 12 7.75 -1.51 10.65
CA ALA A 12 6.95 -0.38 10.16
C ALA A 12 6.60 -0.50 8.66
N GLY A 13 7.56 -0.90 7.83
CA GLY A 13 7.36 -1.14 6.41
C GLY A 13 6.29 -2.19 6.09
N LEU A 14 6.34 -3.31 6.80
CA LEU A 14 5.39 -4.41 6.65
C LEU A 14 4.01 -4.06 7.21
N ILE A 15 3.96 -3.28 8.29
CA ILE A 15 2.68 -2.79 8.85
C ILE A 15 1.98 -1.89 7.83
N VAL A 16 2.72 -0.99 7.18
CA VAL A 16 2.17 -0.10 6.15
C VAL A 16 1.66 -0.91 4.96
N TRP A 17 2.40 -1.94 4.54
CA TRP A 17 1.94 -2.88 3.51
C TRP A 17 0.66 -3.60 3.93
N ALA A 18 0.56 -4.11 5.16
CA ALA A 18 -0.64 -4.80 5.64
C ALA A 18 -1.87 -3.86 5.66
N ILE A 19 -1.69 -2.61 6.09
CA ILE A 19 -2.73 -1.58 6.04
C ILE A 19 -3.16 -1.31 4.60
N ALA A 20 -2.20 -1.17 3.68
CA ALA A 20 -2.47 -0.97 2.27
C ALA A 20 -3.27 -2.14 1.67
N PHE A 21 -2.86 -3.37 1.94
CA PHE A 21 -3.55 -4.58 1.49
C PHE A 21 -5.01 -4.60 1.98
N CYS A 22 -5.24 -4.42 3.27
CA CYS A 22 -6.60 -4.40 3.83
C CYS A 22 -7.45 -3.27 3.25
N THR A 23 -6.87 -2.08 3.07
CA THR A 23 -7.57 -0.92 2.50
C THR A 23 -7.98 -1.18 1.06
N LEU A 24 -7.05 -1.69 0.23
CA LEU A 24 -7.32 -1.97 -1.17
C LEU A 24 -8.36 -3.09 -1.31
N TYR A 25 -8.18 -4.19 -0.58
CA TYR A 25 -9.09 -5.33 -0.65
C TYR A 25 -10.50 -4.97 -0.14
N GLY A 26 -10.59 -4.19 0.94
CA GLY A 26 -11.86 -3.69 1.46
C GLY A 26 -12.56 -2.74 0.49
N LEU A 27 -11.82 -1.80 -0.09
CA LEU A 27 -12.34 -0.85 -1.09
C LEU A 27 -12.80 -1.58 -2.36
N HIS A 28 -12.09 -2.63 -2.76
CA HIS A 28 -12.44 -3.47 -3.88
C HIS A 28 -13.81 -4.15 -3.66
N GLY A 29 -13.97 -4.86 -2.53
CA GLY A 29 -15.23 -5.52 -2.18
C GLY A 29 -16.41 -4.56 -2.05
N VAL A 30 -16.22 -3.42 -1.36
CA VAL A 30 -17.26 -2.39 -1.21
C VAL A 30 -17.63 -1.79 -2.56
N GLY A 31 -16.64 -1.50 -3.40
CA GLY A 31 -16.87 -0.88 -4.70
C GLY A 31 -17.59 -1.79 -5.70
N CYS A 32 -17.29 -3.11 -5.69
CA CYS A 32 -18.05 -4.06 -6.50
C CYS A 32 -19.47 -4.26 -5.96
N ALA A 33 -19.65 -4.41 -4.64
CA ALA A 33 -20.98 -4.60 -4.03
C ALA A 33 -21.89 -3.36 -4.18
N ALA A 34 -21.32 -2.15 -4.13
CA ALA A 34 -22.04 -0.90 -4.33
C ALA A 34 -22.29 -0.55 -5.81
N GLY A 35 -21.87 -1.41 -6.75
CA GLY A 35 -22.11 -1.24 -8.19
C GLY A 35 -21.33 -0.08 -8.82
N TRP A 36 -20.23 0.38 -8.21
CA TRP A 36 -19.42 1.50 -8.73
C TRP A 36 -18.77 1.18 -10.09
N ALA A 37 -18.62 -0.10 -10.41
CA ALA A 37 -18.16 -0.57 -11.71
C ALA A 37 -19.16 -0.26 -12.83
N SER A 38 -20.47 -0.28 -12.54
CA SER A 38 -21.55 -0.12 -13.54
C SER A 38 -22.23 1.25 -13.50
N ALA A 39 -22.13 1.95 -12.36
CA ALA A 39 -22.94 3.14 -12.12
C ALA A 39 -22.48 4.41 -12.86
N ARG A 40 -21.16 4.63 -13.04
CA ARG A 40 -20.61 5.82 -13.72
C ARG A 40 -19.24 5.57 -14.33
N THR A 41 -19.09 5.98 -15.60
CA THR A 41 -17.80 6.09 -16.29
C THR A 41 -17.42 7.56 -16.40
N ILE A 42 -16.23 7.94 -15.90
CA ILE A 42 -15.64 9.28 -16.11
C ILE A 42 -14.57 9.10 -17.18
N GLY A 43 -14.79 9.65 -18.39
CA GLY A 43 -13.83 9.56 -19.49
C GLY A 43 -13.55 8.13 -19.98
N GLY A 44 -14.51 7.20 -19.86
CA GLY A 44 -14.36 5.79 -20.24
C GLY A 44 -13.77 4.90 -19.14
N LEU A 45 -13.32 5.46 -18.02
CA LEU A 45 -12.82 4.73 -16.85
C LEU A 45 -13.93 4.63 -15.78
N SER A 46 -14.14 3.45 -15.20
CA SER A 46 -15.13 3.31 -14.12
C SER A 46 -14.67 4.08 -12.88
N VAL A 47 -15.62 4.71 -12.17
CA VAL A 47 -15.33 5.42 -10.90
C VAL A 47 -14.63 4.48 -9.91
N HIS A 48 -14.99 3.21 -9.92
CA HIS A 48 -14.34 2.17 -9.13
C HIS A 48 -12.84 2.05 -9.43
N HIS A 49 -12.48 2.00 -10.71
CA HIS A 49 -11.09 1.83 -11.13
C HIS A 49 -10.25 3.07 -10.80
N ALA A 50 -10.81 4.27 -10.98
CA ALA A 50 -10.18 5.52 -10.57
C ALA A 50 -9.94 5.57 -9.04
N ALA A 51 -10.93 5.16 -8.23
CA ALA A 51 -10.80 5.11 -6.78
C ALA A 51 -9.74 4.09 -6.33
N MET A 52 -9.70 2.90 -6.94
CA MET A 52 -8.68 1.89 -6.70
C MET A 52 -7.28 2.39 -7.02
N LEU A 53 -7.09 3.05 -8.17
CA LEU A 53 -5.81 3.63 -8.57
C LEU A 53 -5.37 4.74 -7.61
N ALA A 54 -6.28 5.64 -7.23
CA ALA A 54 -5.98 6.72 -6.28
C ALA A 54 -5.56 6.15 -4.92
N ALA A 55 -6.29 5.14 -4.41
CA ALA A 55 -5.95 4.48 -3.16
C ALA A 55 -4.58 3.78 -3.23
N TRP A 56 -4.29 3.08 -4.33
CA TRP A 56 -3.02 2.40 -4.51
C TRP A 56 -1.84 3.37 -4.56
N LEU A 57 -1.98 4.48 -5.30
CA LEU A 57 -0.97 5.54 -5.34
C LEU A 57 -0.75 6.18 -3.97
N ALA A 58 -1.83 6.40 -3.19
CA ALA A 58 -1.72 6.89 -1.83
C ALA A 58 -0.97 5.90 -0.91
N CYS A 59 -1.21 4.59 -1.06
CA CYS A 59 -0.47 3.56 -0.31
C CYS A 59 1.01 3.52 -0.69
N ILE A 60 1.36 3.63 -1.98
CA ILE A 60 2.75 3.74 -2.44
C ILE A 60 3.41 5.00 -1.88
N ALA A 61 2.70 6.13 -1.87
CA ALA A 61 3.21 7.37 -1.29
C ALA A 61 3.47 7.22 0.23
N ALA A 62 2.59 6.56 0.97
CA ALA A 62 2.79 6.27 2.38
C ALA A 62 4.01 5.35 2.63
N ALA A 63 4.13 4.25 1.87
CA ALA A 63 5.24 3.31 1.98
C ALA A 63 6.59 3.95 1.61
N SER A 64 6.62 4.78 0.56
CA SER A 64 7.82 5.52 0.16
C SER A 64 8.19 6.59 1.20
N GLY A 65 7.22 7.27 1.81
CA GLY A 65 7.44 8.18 2.94
C GLY A 65 8.12 7.49 4.12
N VAL A 66 7.71 6.27 4.45
CA VAL A 66 8.33 5.44 5.50
C VAL A 66 9.76 5.04 5.12
N CYS A 67 10.00 4.65 3.88
CA CYS A 67 11.36 4.34 3.39
C CYS A 67 12.30 5.57 3.50
N VAL A 68 11.82 6.76 3.12
CA VAL A 68 12.57 8.01 3.22
C VAL A 68 12.85 8.39 4.67
N ALA A 69 11.86 8.24 5.55
CA ALA A 69 12.01 8.51 6.98
C ALA A 69 13.04 7.58 7.62
N LEU A 70 13.01 6.27 7.31
CA LEU A 70 13.93 5.29 7.88
C LEU A 70 15.35 5.41 7.31
N ARG A 71 15.51 5.87 6.07
CA ARG A 71 16.84 6.09 5.45
C ARG A 71 17.68 7.18 6.16
N ARG A 72 17.05 8.06 6.95
CA ARG A 72 17.74 9.17 7.64
C ARG A 72 18.43 8.76 8.95
N HIS A 73 18.31 7.51 9.38
CA HIS A 73 18.88 7.01 10.63
C HIS A 73 20.14 6.17 10.36
N GLY A 74 21.06 6.14 11.34
CA GLY A 74 22.48 5.80 11.19
C GLY A 74 22.84 4.35 10.82
N ASP A 75 24.08 3.94 11.07
CA ASP A 75 24.68 2.74 10.49
C ASP A 75 24.42 1.43 11.28
N SER A 76 23.48 1.44 12.23
CA SER A 76 23.24 0.27 13.10
C SER A 76 22.58 -0.87 12.33
N MET A 77 22.76 -2.11 12.81
CA MET A 77 22.08 -3.28 12.23
C MET A 77 20.55 -3.13 12.26
N ILE A 78 20.00 -2.46 13.28
CA ILE A 78 18.56 -2.19 13.38
C ILE A 78 18.12 -1.22 12.29
N ASP A 79 18.90 -0.18 11.99
CA ASP A 79 18.60 0.77 10.91
C ASP A 79 18.60 0.09 9.54
N LYS A 80 19.62 -0.73 9.26
CA LYS A 80 19.73 -1.49 7.99
C LYS A 80 18.58 -2.47 7.81
N THR A 81 18.25 -3.23 8.86
CA THR A 81 17.12 -4.17 8.84
C THR A 81 15.79 -3.45 8.67
N SER A 82 15.58 -2.34 9.39
CA SER A 82 14.35 -1.53 9.25
C SER A 82 14.19 -0.98 7.84
N TRP A 83 15.26 -0.45 7.25
CA TRP A 83 15.21 0.06 5.88
C TRP A 83 14.96 -1.05 4.85
N THR A 84 15.61 -2.21 5.01
CA THR A 84 15.41 -3.37 4.13
C THR A 84 13.96 -3.85 4.17
N LEU A 85 13.38 -3.99 5.36
CA LEU A 85 11.97 -4.37 5.55
C LEU A 85 11.01 -3.30 5.00
N ALA A 86 11.37 -2.02 5.08
CA ALA A 86 10.62 -0.94 4.45
C ALA A 86 10.59 -1.05 2.92
N VAL A 87 11.73 -1.32 2.29
CA VAL A 87 11.82 -1.55 0.85
C VAL A 87 11.00 -2.78 0.45
N VAL A 88 11.08 -3.87 1.21
CA VAL A 88 10.26 -5.08 0.98
C VAL A 88 8.76 -4.74 1.06
N GLY A 89 8.32 -3.99 2.08
CA GLY A 89 6.93 -3.55 2.20
C GLY A 89 6.47 -2.65 1.05
N LEU A 90 7.33 -1.76 0.56
CA LEU A 90 7.05 -0.93 -0.62
C LEU A 90 6.89 -1.77 -1.88
N LEU A 91 7.85 -2.67 -2.16
CA LEU A 91 7.78 -3.57 -3.31
C LEU A 91 6.56 -4.48 -3.26
N ALA A 92 6.25 -5.02 -2.08
CA ALA A 92 5.04 -5.81 -1.87
C ALA A 92 3.78 -4.98 -2.16
N THR A 93 3.73 -3.71 -1.74
CA THR A 93 2.59 -2.80 -2.03
C THR A 93 2.44 -2.53 -3.53
N ILE A 94 3.55 -2.37 -4.25
CA ILE A 94 3.53 -2.21 -5.70
C ILE A 94 2.96 -3.49 -6.35
N VAL A 95 3.49 -4.66 -5.97
CA VAL A 95 3.05 -5.95 -6.51
C VAL A 95 1.58 -6.23 -6.19
N THR A 96 1.11 -5.90 -4.99
CA THR A 96 -0.29 -6.07 -4.58
C THR A 96 -1.27 -5.29 -5.46
N GLY A 97 -0.89 -4.09 -5.95
CA GLY A 97 -1.78 -3.28 -6.79
C GLY A 97 -1.67 -3.54 -8.28
N LEU A 98 -0.73 -4.37 -8.76
CA LEU A 98 -0.61 -4.71 -10.18
C LEU A 98 -1.90 -5.28 -10.83
N PRO A 99 -2.66 -6.17 -10.17
CA PRO A 99 -3.91 -6.67 -10.73
C PRO A 99 -4.93 -5.58 -11.05
N ILE A 100 -4.87 -4.43 -10.35
CA ILE A 100 -5.76 -3.29 -10.61
C ILE A 100 -5.59 -2.81 -12.05
N VAL A 101 -4.39 -2.82 -12.62
CA VAL A 101 -4.15 -2.36 -14.00
C VAL A 101 -4.23 -3.46 -15.05
N LEU A 102 -4.07 -4.73 -14.65
CA LEU A 102 -3.98 -5.86 -15.57
C LEU A 102 -5.30 -6.61 -15.78
N VAL A 103 -6.20 -6.57 -14.80
CA VAL A 103 -7.39 -7.43 -14.75
C VAL A 103 -8.64 -6.59 -14.50
N PRO A 104 -9.80 -6.93 -15.12
CA PRO A 104 -11.07 -6.34 -14.73
C PRO A 104 -11.31 -6.52 -13.23
N THR A 105 -11.66 -5.43 -12.57
CA THR A 105 -11.78 -5.39 -11.11
C THR A 105 -13.00 -6.14 -10.62
N CYS A 106 -14.15 -6.02 -11.29
CA CYS A 106 -15.34 -6.79 -10.94
C CYS A 106 -15.68 -7.74 -12.10
N LEU A 107 -15.99 -8.99 -11.78
CA LEU A 107 -16.59 -9.98 -12.68
C LEU A 107 -18.11 -9.98 -12.55
#